data_AF-A0A7T1MN60-F1
#
_entry.id   AF-A0A7T1MN60-F1
#
_cell.length_a   1.000
_cell.length_b   1.000
_cell.length_c   1.000
_cell.angle_alpha   90.00
_cell.angle_beta   90.00
_cell.angle_gamma   90.00
#
_symmetry.space_group_name_H-M   'P 1'
#
loop_
_entity.id
_entity.type
_entity.pdbx_description
1 polymer ?
#
loop_
_entity_poly.entity_id
_entity_poly.type
_entity_poly.pdbx_seq_one_letter_code
_entity_poly.pdbx_strand_id
1 'polypeptide(L)'
;MHRPEMHQDCPRLWLISGTGEGPELAAQLLERGWQLTVSVVSPSAAQAYRSHPGLAIQVGALGGEAGVEAELATAATAGLPYLVVVDASHPFARQVSRQLAAVCSHRGQRLLRLLRPSPEGPATLLSGLEDLRAIPLAGESLLLAIGARQLAQAVACSSGARHHARLLPSAHSLQQAMAAGLAPERVACLRPGSGEGVEWALVRRWRIGTVLARQSGGSTERLWRHVCSREGLRLLLLARPPEPEGSELLSQGPLLETLDVLYGLP
;
A
#
# COMPACT_ATOMS: atom_id res chain seq x y z
N MET A 1 4.55 33.51 31.97
CA MET A 1 4.87 32.97 30.64
C MET A 1 6.06 32.04 30.78
N HIS A 2 5.82 30.73 30.75
CA HIS A 2 6.89 29.74 30.70
C HIS A 2 6.48 28.72 29.65
N ARG A 3 7.08 28.82 28.47
CA ARG A 3 7.04 27.76 27.46
C ARG A 3 8.19 26.81 27.81
N PRO A 4 7.96 25.51 28.01
CA PRO A 4 9.07 24.60 28.23
C PRO A 4 9.85 24.46 26.92
N GLU A 5 11.14 24.75 26.98
CA GLU A 5 12.13 24.35 25.99
C GLU A 5 12.26 22.83 26.02
N MET A 6 11.46 22.15 25.22
CA MET A 6 11.67 20.74 24.88
C MET A 6 11.26 20.61 23.42
N HIS A 7 12.08 19.98 22.58
CA HIS A 7 11.84 19.46 21.22
C HIS A 7 12.87 19.87 20.13
N GLN A 8 14.01 20.51 20.45
CA GLN A 8 15.01 20.82 19.41
C GLN A 8 16.01 19.69 19.10
N ASP A 9 16.07 18.61 19.90
CA ASP A 9 17.13 17.60 19.76
C ASP A 9 16.68 16.21 19.25
N CYS A 10 15.39 15.99 19.01
CA CYS A 10 14.91 14.70 18.50
C CYS A 10 14.75 14.74 16.98
N PRO A 11 15.46 13.88 16.20
CA PRO A 11 15.40 13.92 14.76
C PRO A 11 14.00 13.60 14.25
N ARG A 12 13.61 14.30 13.19
CA ARG A 12 12.30 14.18 12.57
C ARG A 12 12.33 13.27 11.36
N LEU A 13 11.29 12.45 11.22
CA LEU A 13 11.09 11.56 10.08
C LEU A 13 9.71 11.82 9.48
N TRP A 14 9.65 11.89 8.16
CA TRP A 14 8.39 11.95 7.43
C TRP A 14 8.04 10.58 6.84
N LEU A 15 6.98 9.96 7.36
CA LEU A 15 6.53 8.63 6.96
C LEU A 15 5.32 8.75 6.04
N ILE A 16 5.48 8.34 4.79
CA ILE A 16 4.36 8.19 3.85
C ILE A 16 3.77 6.82 4.02
N SER A 17 2.49 6.76 4.39
CA SER A 17 1.84 5.50 4.71
C SER A 17 0.44 5.37 4.11
N GLY A 18 -0.01 4.13 3.99
CA GLY A 18 -1.31 3.77 3.44
C GLY A 18 -1.54 2.27 3.41
N THR A 19 -0.81 1.54 4.24
CA THR A 19 -0.78 0.07 4.26
C THR A 19 -0.80 -0.43 5.70
N GLY A 20 -1.03 -1.74 5.89
CA GLY A 20 -1.19 -2.33 7.22
C GLY A 20 0.08 -2.28 8.07
N GLU A 21 1.24 -2.17 7.45
CA GLU A 21 2.56 -2.14 8.07
C GLU A 21 2.90 -0.75 8.67
N GLY A 22 2.23 0.30 8.20
CA GLY A 22 2.51 1.68 8.61
C GLY A 22 2.38 1.94 10.11
N PRO A 23 1.26 1.57 10.76
CA PRO A 23 1.08 1.74 12.20
C PRO A 23 2.14 1.01 13.05
N GLU A 24 2.52 -0.20 12.65
CA GLU A 24 3.53 -0.99 13.36
C GLU A 24 4.93 -0.34 13.21
N LEU A 25 5.29 0.07 11.99
CA LEU A 25 6.54 0.79 11.74
C LEU A 25 6.59 2.11 12.52
N ALA A 26 5.50 2.87 12.53
CA ALA A 26 5.44 4.13 13.30
C ALA A 26 5.60 3.88 14.80
N ALA A 27 4.97 2.84 15.37
CA ALA A 27 5.14 2.51 16.78
C ALA A 27 6.61 2.20 17.12
N GLN A 28 7.28 1.38 16.31
CA GLN A 28 8.69 1.03 16.48
C GLN A 28 9.63 2.24 16.38
N LEU A 29 9.31 3.20 15.52
CA LEU A 29 10.08 4.44 15.37
C LEU A 29 9.85 5.40 16.55
N LEU A 30 8.62 5.51 17.05
CA LEU A 30 8.32 6.33 18.24
C LEU A 30 9.01 5.77 19.50
N GLU A 31 9.06 4.45 19.65
CA GLU A 31 9.79 3.77 20.73
C GLU A 31 11.31 4.06 20.70
N ARG A 32 11.85 4.33 19.51
CA ARG A 32 13.24 4.75 19.29
C ARG A 32 13.48 6.26 19.50
N GLY A 33 12.44 7.03 19.79
CA GLY A 33 12.53 8.47 20.05
C GLY A 33 12.34 9.37 18.83
N TRP A 34 12.00 8.82 17.66
CA TRP A 34 11.73 9.63 16.47
C TRP A 34 10.53 10.55 16.66
N GLN A 35 10.64 11.77 16.13
CA GLN A 35 9.51 12.67 15.95
C GLN A 35 8.90 12.45 14.57
N LEU A 36 7.69 11.91 14.50
CA LEU A 36 7.08 11.45 13.26
C LEU A 36 6.02 12.43 12.74
N THR A 37 6.13 12.78 11.47
CA THR A 37 4.96 13.19 10.68
C THR A 37 4.54 11.99 9.84
N VAL A 38 3.29 11.55 9.95
CA VAL A 38 2.73 10.46 9.14
C VAL A 38 1.69 11.03 8.18
N SER A 39 1.87 10.84 6.89
CA SER A 39 0.86 11.23 5.89
C SER A 39 0.09 10.02 5.40
N VAL A 40 -1.24 10.08 5.49
CA VAL A 40 -2.17 9.06 5.01
C VAL A 40 -3.28 9.67 4.15
N VAL A 41 -3.81 8.90 3.21
CA VAL A 41 -4.82 9.41 2.25
C VAL A 41 -6.25 9.46 2.77
N SER A 42 -6.56 8.81 3.91
CA SER A 42 -7.94 8.74 4.41
C SER A 42 -8.02 8.80 5.94
N PRO A 43 -9.12 9.36 6.51
CA PRO A 43 -9.35 9.35 7.95
C PRO A 43 -9.33 7.94 8.55
N SER A 44 -9.86 6.96 7.81
CA SER A 44 -9.87 5.56 8.26
C SER A 44 -8.46 4.95 8.43
N ALA A 45 -7.49 5.42 7.64
CA ALA A 45 -6.11 4.99 7.79
C ALA A 45 -5.43 5.64 9.01
N ALA A 46 -5.80 6.90 9.32
CA ALA A 46 -5.30 7.60 10.51
C ALA A 46 -5.73 6.94 11.82
N GLN A 47 -6.95 6.38 11.87
CA GLN A 47 -7.48 5.69 13.06
C GLN A 47 -6.67 4.44 13.48
N ALA A 48 -5.86 3.89 12.58
CA ALA A 48 -5.02 2.74 12.90
C ALA A 48 -3.80 3.10 13.77
N TYR A 49 -3.48 4.38 13.93
CA TYR A 49 -2.34 4.86 14.69
C TYR A 49 -2.76 5.20 16.12
N ARG A 50 -1.94 4.78 17.10
CA ARG A 50 -2.12 5.16 18.50
C ARG A 50 -1.62 6.58 18.71
N SER A 51 -2.36 7.38 19.49
CA SER A 51 -1.92 8.72 19.86
C SER A 51 -0.59 8.66 20.61
N HIS A 52 0.33 9.55 20.25
CA HIS A 52 1.64 9.66 20.88
C HIS A 52 2.10 11.13 20.77
N PRO A 53 2.77 11.71 21.80
CA PRO A 53 3.19 13.11 21.76
C PRO A 53 4.17 13.42 20.61
N GLY A 54 4.99 12.45 20.24
CA GLY A 54 5.91 12.55 19.09
C GLY A 54 5.31 12.19 17.73
N LEU A 55 3.99 12.09 17.61
CA LEU A 55 3.31 11.70 16.36
C LEU A 55 2.33 12.78 15.90
N ALA A 56 2.60 13.35 14.74
CA ALA A 56 1.66 14.16 13.97
C ALA A 56 1.11 13.35 12.79
N ILE A 57 -0.21 13.38 12.57
CA ILE A 57 -0.84 12.69 11.44
C ILE A 57 -1.47 13.72 10.50
N GLN A 58 -1.09 13.67 9.23
CA GLN A 58 -1.67 14.45 8.15
C GLN A 58 -2.58 13.57 7.31
N VAL A 59 -3.84 14.00 7.11
CA VAL A 59 -4.83 13.27 6.34
C VAL A 59 -5.13 14.00 5.04
N GLY A 60 -4.89 13.35 3.91
CA GLY A 60 -5.17 13.89 2.59
C GLY A 60 -4.21 13.36 1.52
N ALA A 61 -4.49 13.69 0.27
CA ALA A 61 -3.52 13.48 -0.80
C ALA A 61 -2.38 14.51 -0.69
N LEU A 62 -1.15 14.11 -1.02
CA LEU A 62 0.03 14.97 -0.94
C LEU A 62 0.05 16.14 -1.95
N GLY A 63 -0.94 16.28 -2.83
CA GLY A 63 -0.97 17.38 -3.81
C GLY A 63 0.07 17.26 -4.95
N GLY A 64 0.66 16.09 -5.15
CA GLY A 64 1.68 15.86 -6.18
C GLY A 64 3.07 16.38 -5.78
N GLU A 65 3.95 16.59 -6.76
CA GLU A 65 5.32 17.05 -6.50
C GLU A 65 5.33 18.40 -5.79
N ALA A 66 4.45 19.33 -6.17
CA ALA A 66 4.34 20.65 -5.54
C ALA A 66 3.98 20.57 -4.06
N GLY A 67 3.14 19.62 -3.64
CA GLY A 67 2.79 19.47 -2.24
C GLY A 67 3.86 18.73 -1.43
N VAL A 68 4.59 17.78 -2.05
CA VAL A 68 5.80 17.19 -1.44
C VAL A 68 6.88 18.26 -1.23
N GLU A 69 7.12 19.11 -2.22
CA GLU A 69 8.04 20.25 -2.15
C GLU A 69 7.63 21.22 -1.04
N ALA A 70 6.34 21.59 -1.00
CA ALA A 70 5.80 22.51 0.00
C ALA A 70 5.94 21.98 1.43
N GLU A 71 5.67 20.69 1.67
CA GLU A 71 5.85 20.06 2.99
C GLU A 71 7.31 20.12 3.45
N LEU A 72 8.25 19.71 2.58
CA LEU A 72 9.68 19.72 2.90
C LEU A 72 10.21 21.15 3.11
N ALA A 73 9.77 22.10 2.28
CA ALA A 73 10.16 23.51 2.40
C ALA A 73 9.58 24.16 3.67
N THR A 74 8.34 23.85 4.02
CA THR A 74 7.68 24.34 5.24
C THR A 74 8.41 23.82 6.48
N ALA A 75 8.72 22.53 6.52
CA ALA A 75 9.47 21.93 7.62
C ALA A 75 10.86 22.57 7.79
N ALA A 76 11.58 22.79 6.69
CA ALA A 76 12.88 23.45 6.70
C ALA A 76 12.80 24.92 7.18
N THR A 77 11.83 25.69 6.67
CA THR A 77 11.64 27.10 7.04
C THR A 77 11.23 27.27 8.49
N ALA A 78 10.50 26.30 9.04
CA ALA A 78 10.15 26.24 10.45
C ALA A 78 11.32 25.87 11.37
N GLY A 79 12.53 25.63 10.82
CA GLY A 79 13.70 25.20 11.59
C GLY A 79 13.60 23.75 12.09
N LEU A 80 12.70 22.95 11.50
CA LEU A 80 12.42 21.57 11.90
C LEU A 80 12.50 20.66 10.66
N PRO A 81 13.62 20.60 9.92
CA PRO A 81 13.72 19.77 8.72
C PRO A 81 13.56 18.29 9.05
N TYR A 82 13.09 17.52 8.07
CA TYR A 82 13.10 16.06 8.17
C TYR A 82 14.50 15.53 7.88
N LEU A 83 15.03 14.69 8.77
CA LEU A 83 16.30 14.02 8.54
C LEU A 83 16.19 13.02 7.38
N VAL A 84 15.03 12.35 7.27
CA VAL A 84 14.76 11.34 6.26
C VAL A 84 13.26 11.25 5.97
N VAL A 85 12.95 10.93 4.71
CA VAL A 85 11.61 10.57 4.26
C VAL A 85 11.56 9.06 4.06
N VAL A 86 10.53 8.40 4.59
CA VAL A 86 10.29 6.97 4.41
C VAL A 86 9.02 6.78 3.59
N ASP A 87 9.17 6.21 2.40
CA ASP A 87 8.06 5.75 1.58
C ASP A 87 7.65 4.33 1.98
N ALA A 88 6.64 4.24 2.85
CA ALA A 88 5.95 3.01 3.20
C ALA A 88 4.57 2.90 2.51
N SER A 89 4.40 3.54 1.36
CA SER A 89 3.19 3.39 0.54
C SER A 89 3.08 1.98 -0.05
N HIS A 90 1.90 1.65 -0.60
CA HIS A 90 1.69 0.37 -1.25
C HIS A 90 2.56 0.26 -2.52
N PRO A 91 3.13 -0.92 -2.88
CA PRO A 91 3.99 -1.04 -4.07
C PRO A 91 3.34 -0.59 -5.39
N PHE A 92 2.01 -0.67 -5.47
CA PHE A 92 1.23 -0.19 -6.61
C PHE A 92 0.86 1.31 -6.56
N ALA A 93 1.28 2.04 -5.53
CA ALA A 93 1.08 3.48 -5.40
C ALA A 93 2.14 4.27 -6.20
N ARG A 94 2.32 3.91 -7.48
CA ARG A 94 3.40 4.42 -8.36
C ARG A 94 3.53 5.94 -8.36
N GLN A 95 2.39 6.62 -8.36
CA GLN A 95 2.35 8.07 -8.48
C GLN A 95 3.00 8.76 -7.28
N VAL A 96 2.65 8.36 -6.03
CA VAL A 96 3.24 8.99 -4.85
C VAL A 96 4.73 8.66 -4.73
N SER A 97 5.14 7.43 -5.01
CA SER A 97 6.55 7.03 -4.96
C SER A 97 7.40 7.78 -5.97
N ARG A 98 6.91 7.97 -7.20
CA ARG A 98 7.62 8.77 -8.22
C ARG A 98 7.76 10.24 -7.80
N GLN A 99 6.70 10.81 -7.22
CA GLN A 99 6.70 12.20 -6.76
C GLN A 99 7.70 12.41 -5.63
N LEU A 100 7.72 11.50 -4.65
CA LEU A 100 8.70 11.51 -3.56
C LEU A 100 10.13 11.40 -4.10
N ALA A 101 10.39 10.43 -4.98
CA ALA A 101 11.72 10.23 -5.55
C ALA A 101 12.22 11.46 -6.32
N ALA A 102 11.38 12.04 -7.18
CA ALA A 102 11.73 13.22 -7.96
C ALA A 102 12.09 14.42 -7.07
N VAL A 103 11.21 14.75 -6.12
CA VAL A 103 11.40 15.90 -5.22
C VAL A 103 12.55 15.68 -4.26
N CYS A 104 12.65 14.50 -3.65
CA CYS A 104 13.72 14.20 -2.71
C CYS A 104 15.10 14.23 -3.38
N SER A 105 15.21 13.68 -4.60
CA SER A 105 16.43 13.75 -5.40
C SER A 105 16.82 15.20 -5.72
N HIS A 106 15.88 16.00 -6.21
CA HIS A 106 16.12 17.42 -6.51
C HIS A 106 16.57 18.23 -5.29
N ARG A 107 16.03 17.94 -4.10
CA ARG A 107 16.36 18.63 -2.85
C ARG A 107 17.56 18.06 -2.11
N GLY A 108 18.13 16.94 -2.56
CA GLY A 108 19.10 16.17 -1.77
C GLY A 108 18.54 15.63 -0.45
N GLN A 109 17.21 15.50 -0.33
CA GLN A 109 16.54 14.91 0.82
C GLN A 109 16.70 13.39 0.77
N ARG A 110 17.15 12.76 1.87
CA ARG A 110 17.26 11.30 1.90
C ARG A 110 15.88 10.65 1.86
N LEU A 111 15.71 9.71 0.93
CA LEU A 111 14.49 8.92 0.74
C LEU A 111 14.81 7.43 0.88
N LEU A 112 14.18 6.77 1.83
CA LEU A 112 14.20 5.31 1.99
C LEU A 112 12.82 4.76 1.62
N ARG A 113 12.78 3.59 0.98
CA ARG A 113 11.53 2.94 0.59
C ARG A 113 11.43 1.55 1.21
N LEU A 114 10.30 1.30 1.88
CA LEU A 114 10.04 0.01 2.51
C LEU A 114 9.77 -1.06 1.45
N LEU A 115 10.73 -1.97 1.27
CA LEU A 115 10.59 -3.17 0.49
C LEU A 115 9.79 -4.22 1.26
N ARG A 116 8.79 -4.79 0.59
CA ARG A 116 7.99 -5.89 1.12
C ARG A 116 8.32 -7.16 0.35
N PRO A 117 9.01 -8.15 0.88
CA PRO A 117 9.22 -9.40 0.16
C PRO A 117 7.89 -10.03 -0.27
N SER A 118 7.82 -10.56 -1.50
CA SER A 118 6.68 -11.38 -1.91
C SER A 118 6.75 -12.70 -1.14
N PRO A 119 5.67 -13.17 -0.50
CA PRO A 119 5.69 -14.49 0.12
C PRO A 119 5.93 -15.57 -0.93
N GLU A 120 6.56 -16.66 -0.52
CA GLU A 120 6.77 -17.82 -1.39
C GLU A 120 5.46 -18.59 -1.66
N GLY A 121 5.53 -19.55 -2.57
CA GLY A 121 4.43 -20.46 -2.90
C GLY A 121 3.88 -20.30 -4.32
N PRO A 122 3.00 -21.23 -4.74
CA PRO A 122 2.55 -21.32 -6.13
C PRO A 122 1.68 -20.12 -6.52
N ALA A 123 2.10 -19.41 -7.56
CA ALA A 123 1.33 -18.38 -8.23
C ALA A 123 1.85 -18.19 -9.65
N THR A 124 0.97 -17.80 -10.58
CA THR A 124 1.38 -17.35 -11.91
C THR A 124 1.56 -15.84 -11.88
N LEU A 125 2.76 -15.37 -12.20
CA LEU A 125 3.06 -13.94 -12.28
C LEU A 125 2.64 -13.39 -13.64
N LEU A 126 1.91 -12.28 -13.64
CA LEU A 126 1.49 -11.54 -14.82
C LEU A 126 2.23 -10.20 -14.86
N SER A 127 2.95 -9.91 -15.93
CA SER A 127 3.63 -8.63 -16.13
C SER A 127 2.62 -7.50 -16.35
N GLY A 128 1.47 -7.82 -16.95
CA GLY A 128 0.38 -6.89 -17.21
C GLY A 128 -0.98 -7.60 -17.13
N LEU A 129 -2.06 -6.83 -17.25
CA LEU A 129 -3.41 -7.41 -17.31
C LEU A 129 -3.68 -8.06 -18.67
N GLU A 130 -2.92 -7.68 -19.69
CA GLU A 130 -2.96 -8.23 -21.04
C GLU A 130 -2.63 -9.73 -21.04
N ASP A 131 -1.75 -10.16 -20.13
CA ASP A 131 -1.36 -11.57 -19.98
C ASP A 131 -2.55 -12.48 -19.63
N LEU A 132 -3.63 -11.92 -19.06
CA LEU A 132 -4.88 -12.67 -18.80
C LEU A 132 -5.46 -13.30 -20.07
N ARG A 133 -5.21 -12.72 -21.25
CA ARG A 133 -5.73 -13.21 -22.54
C ARG A 133 -5.15 -14.57 -22.91
N ALA A 134 -3.95 -14.90 -22.41
CA ALA A 134 -3.30 -16.18 -22.65
C ALA A 134 -3.71 -17.27 -21.63
N ILE A 135 -4.50 -16.92 -20.63
CA ILE A 135 -4.92 -17.85 -19.57
C ILE A 135 -6.29 -18.42 -19.93
N PRO A 136 -6.46 -19.75 -19.92
CA PRO A 136 -7.74 -20.38 -20.25
C PRO A 136 -8.75 -20.16 -19.10
N LEU A 137 -9.44 -19.03 -19.14
CA LEU A 137 -10.43 -18.62 -18.11
C LEU A 137 -11.89 -18.76 -18.59
N ALA A 138 -12.10 -19.31 -19.78
CA ALA A 138 -13.43 -19.45 -20.37
C ALA A 138 -14.34 -20.30 -19.47
N GLY A 139 -15.46 -19.72 -19.02
CA GLY A 139 -16.40 -20.39 -18.12
C GLY A 139 -15.91 -20.56 -16.68
N GLU A 140 -14.69 -20.15 -16.34
CA GLU A 140 -14.18 -20.13 -14.96
C GLU A 140 -14.76 -18.95 -14.18
N SER A 141 -14.95 -19.11 -12.87
CA SER A 141 -15.27 -17.99 -11.97
C SER A 141 -13.97 -17.33 -11.49
N LEU A 142 -13.74 -16.10 -11.95
CA LEU A 142 -12.54 -15.30 -11.67
C LEU A 142 -12.85 -14.23 -10.63
N LEU A 143 -12.15 -14.28 -9.49
CA LEU A 143 -12.21 -13.21 -8.49
C LEU A 143 -11.13 -12.16 -8.74
N LEU A 144 -11.55 -10.95 -9.06
CA LEU A 144 -10.72 -9.75 -9.23
C LEU A 144 -10.52 -9.08 -7.86
N ALA A 145 -9.43 -9.44 -7.18
CA ALA A 145 -9.00 -8.87 -5.90
C ALA A 145 -7.95 -7.75 -6.08
N ILE A 146 -8.07 -7.01 -7.18
CA ILE A 146 -7.19 -5.89 -7.58
C ILE A 146 -7.87 -4.53 -7.40
N GLY A 147 -8.97 -4.44 -6.64
CA GLY A 147 -9.69 -3.18 -6.44
C GLY A 147 -10.31 -2.63 -7.74
N ALA A 148 -10.82 -1.40 -7.67
CA ALA A 148 -11.73 -0.87 -8.69
C ALA A 148 -11.02 -0.23 -9.91
N ARG A 149 -9.84 0.37 -9.72
CA ARG A 149 -9.18 1.22 -10.73
C ARG A 149 -8.88 0.52 -12.06
N GLN A 150 -8.50 -0.76 -12.01
CA GLN A 150 -8.11 -1.54 -13.19
C GLN A 150 -9.13 -2.63 -13.54
N LEU A 151 -10.33 -2.53 -12.96
CA LEU A 151 -11.34 -3.58 -13.06
C LEU A 151 -11.86 -3.75 -14.49
N ALA A 152 -12.17 -2.66 -15.17
CA ALA A 152 -12.63 -2.68 -16.56
C ALA A 152 -11.59 -3.31 -17.51
N GLN A 153 -10.31 -2.98 -17.34
CA GLN A 153 -9.22 -3.56 -18.14
C GLN A 153 -9.08 -5.07 -17.88
N ALA A 154 -9.17 -5.49 -16.61
CA ALA A 154 -9.09 -6.91 -16.27
C ALA A 154 -10.26 -7.71 -16.85
N VAL A 155 -11.49 -7.18 -16.79
CA VAL A 155 -12.68 -7.78 -17.43
C VAL A 155 -12.48 -7.89 -18.94
N ALA A 156 -12.02 -6.82 -19.60
CA ALA A 156 -11.79 -6.81 -21.05
C ALA A 156 -10.70 -7.80 -21.49
N CYS A 157 -9.66 -8.02 -20.68
CA CYS A 157 -8.58 -8.97 -20.97
C CYS A 157 -8.93 -10.42 -20.58
N SER A 158 -10.10 -10.66 -20.00
CA SER A 158 -10.56 -11.99 -19.58
C SER A 158 -12.04 -12.23 -19.92
N SER A 159 -12.47 -11.81 -21.12
CA SER A 159 -13.88 -11.75 -21.54
C SER A 159 -14.66 -13.07 -21.49
N GLY A 160 -13.99 -14.22 -21.47
CA GLY A 160 -14.62 -15.53 -21.32
C GLY A 160 -14.91 -15.95 -19.87
N ALA A 161 -14.38 -15.23 -18.87
CA ALA A 161 -14.55 -15.57 -17.46
C ALA A 161 -15.87 -15.04 -16.89
N ARG A 162 -16.34 -15.68 -15.81
CA ARG A 162 -17.37 -15.11 -14.94
C ARG A 162 -16.70 -14.26 -13.87
N HIS A 163 -16.77 -12.94 -14.01
CA HIS A 163 -16.08 -12.02 -13.10
C HIS A 163 -16.83 -11.81 -11.79
N HIS A 164 -16.06 -11.85 -10.71
CA HIS A 164 -16.41 -11.40 -9.37
C HIS A 164 -15.40 -10.34 -8.95
N ALA A 165 -15.79 -9.37 -8.13
CA ALA A 165 -14.87 -8.36 -7.63
C ALA A 165 -14.94 -8.21 -6.12
N ARG A 166 -13.77 -7.98 -5.54
CA ARG A 166 -13.64 -7.54 -4.16
C ARG A 166 -13.06 -6.13 -4.13
N LEU A 167 -13.81 -5.21 -3.55
CA LEU A 167 -13.55 -3.77 -3.58
C LEU A 167 -13.66 -3.16 -2.19
N LEU A 168 -12.98 -2.03 -1.98
CA LEU A 168 -13.19 -1.25 -0.77
C LEU A 168 -14.63 -0.67 -0.75
N PRO A 169 -15.22 -0.48 0.44
CA PRO A 169 -16.58 0.04 0.59
C PRO A 169 -16.60 1.53 0.27
N SER A 170 -16.70 1.86 -1.02
CA SER A 170 -16.88 3.24 -1.50
C SER A 170 -17.84 3.27 -2.68
N ALA A 171 -18.67 4.33 -2.73
CA ALA A 171 -19.60 4.55 -3.83
C ALA A 171 -18.88 4.57 -5.19
N HIS A 172 -17.72 5.25 -5.24
CA HIS A 172 -16.90 5.30 -6.45
C HIS A 172 -16.41 3.92 -6.91
N SER A 173 -15.95 3.07 -5.98
CA SER A 173 -15.53 1.71 -6.34
C SER A 173 -16.69 0.86 -6.86
N LEU A 174 -17.88 1.00 -6.26
CA LEU A 174 -19.07 0.29 -6.73
C LEU A 174 -19.49 0.77 -8.14
N GLN A 175 -19.50 2.07 -8.38
CA GLN A 175 -19.78 2.65 -9.70
C GLN A 175 -18.82 2.14 -10.78
N GLN A 176 -17.52 2.10 -10.48
CA GLN A 176 -16.51 1.54 -11.38
C GLN A 176 -16.75 0.05 -11.70
N ALA A 177 -17.27 -0.72 -10.74
CA ALA A 177 -17.62 -2.12 -10.95
C ALA A 177 -18.82 -2.31 -11.86
N MET A 178 -19.88 -1.51 -11.66
CA MET A 178 -21.05 -1.55 -12.53
C MET A 178 -20.70 -1.10 -13.94
N ALA A 179 -19.90 -0.04 -14.09
CA ALA A 179 -19.40 0.42 -15.39
C ALA A 179 -18.51 -0.62 -16.10
N ALA A 180 -17.81 -1.46 -15.34
CA ALA A 180 -17.04 -2.59 -15.87
C ALA A 180 -17.92 -3.81 -16.25
N GLY A 181 -19.24 -3.72 -16.08
CA GLY A 181 -20.18 -4.79 -16.46
C GLY A 181 -20.36 -5.90 -15.42
N LEU A 182 -19.90 -5.71 -14.18
CA LEU A 182 -20.13 -6.69 -13.12
C LEU A 182 -21.57 -6.61 -12.61
N ALA A 183 -22.19 -7.77 -12.41
CA ALA A 183 -23.49 -7.87 -11.75
C ALA A 183 -23.35 -7.54 -10.24
N PRO A 184 -24.31 -6.83 -9.63
CA PRO A 184 -24.25 -6.44 -8.22
C PRO A 184 -23.99 -7.62 -7.26
N GLU A 185 -24.54 -8.80 -7.54
CA GLU A 185 -24.43 -9.99 -6.69
C GLU A 185 -23.04 -10.64 -6.72
N ARG A 186 -22.18 -10.17 -7.64
CA ARG A 186 -20.79 -10.61 -7.82
C ARG A 186 -19.77 -9.59 -7.31
N VAL A 187 -20.22 -8.55 -6.62
CA VAL A 187 -19.37 -7.51 -6.04
C VAL A 187 -19.44 -7.58 -4.52
N ALA A 188 -18.28 -7.74 -3.88
CA ALA A 188 -18.13 -7.61 -2.45
C ALA A 188 -17.43 -6.29 -2.10
N CYS A 189 -18.21 -5.34 -1.58
CA CYS A 189 -17.71 -4.06 -1.07
C CYS A 189 -17.35 -4.19 0.41
N LEU A 190 -16.14 -4.68 0.70
CA LEU A 190 -15.69 -5.04 2.04
C LEU A 190 -14.28 -4.53 2.29
N ARG A 191 -14.03 -3.99 3.49
CA ARG A 191 -12.68 -3.69 3.93
C ARG A 191 -11.98 -5.00 4.33
N PRO A 192 -10.69 -5.21 3.99
CA PRO A 192 -9.95 -6.34 4.53
C PRO A 192 -10.00 -6.38 6.05
N GLY A 193 -10.43 -7.52 6.58
CA GLY A 193 -10.36 -7.83 8.00
C GLY A 193 -8.98 -8.39 8.38
N SER A 194 -8.82 -8.72 9.66
CA SER A 194 -7.62 -9.38 10.20
C SER A 194 -7.54 -10.88 9.89
N GLY A 195 -8.58 -11.46 9.28
CA GLY A 195 -8.67 -12.89 8.98
C GLY A 195 -9.30 -13.16 7.63
N GLU A 196 -9.51 -14.45 7.36
CA GLU A 196 -9.81 -15.00 6.04
C GLU A 196 -11.22 -15.55 5.86
N GLY A 197 -12.03 -15.55 6.92
CA GLY A 197 -13.37 -16.16 6.89
C GLY A 197 -14.28 -15.55 5.82
N VAL A 198 -14.15 -14.25 5.55
CA VAL A 198 -14.91 -13.56 4.51
C VAL A 198 -14.47 -14.03 3.12
N GLU A 199 -13.18 -14.07 2.86
CA GLU A 199 -12.60 -14.50 1.59
C GLU A 199 -12.97 -15.95 1.30
N TRP A 200 -12.94 -16.83 2.30
CA TRP A 200 -13.39 -18.21 2.18
C TRP A 200 -14.88 -18.31 1.85
N ALA A 201 -15.72 -17.54 2.56
CA ALA A 201 -17.15 -17.52 2.30
C ALA A 201 -17.46 -17.04 0.87
N LEU A 202 -16.75 -16.02 0.38
CA LEU A 202 -16.87 -15.52 -0.99
C LEU A 202 -16.41 -16.56 -2.01
N VAL A 203 -15.23 -17.16 -1.82
CA VAL A 203 -14.69 -18.21 -2.69
C VAL A 203 -15.69 -19.35 -2.86
N ARG A 204 -16.27 -19.84 -1.76
CA ARG A 204 -17.26 -20.93 -1.78
C ARG A 204 -18.58 -20.52 -2.40
N ARG A 205 -19.14 -19.38 -1.97
CA ARG A 205 -20.44 -18.88 -2.46
C ARG A 205 -20.42 -18.65 -3.97
N TRP A 206 -19.33 -18.12 -4.49
CA TRP A 206 -19.17 -17.79 -5.90
C TRP A 206 -18.51 -18.88 -6.74
N ARG A 207 -18.14 -20.01 -6.12
CA ARG A 207 -17.44 -21.13 -6.76
C ARG A 207 -16.22 -20.64 -7.53
N ILE A 208 -15.42 -19.79 -6.88
CA ILE A 208 -14.22 -19.20 -7.48
C ILE A 208 -13.22 -20.32 -7.79
N GLY A 209 -12.69 -20.33 -9.01
CA GLY A 209 -11.61 -21.24 -9.43
C GLY A 209 -10.27 -20.54 -9.58
N THR A 210 -10.30 -19.24 -9.91
CA THR A 210 -9.11 -18.42 -10.10
C THR A 210 -9.23 -17.10 -9.35
N VAL A 211 -8.17 -16.68 -8.68
CA VAL A 211 -8.06 -15.36 -8.02
C VAL A 211 -6.98 -14.55 -8.73
N LEU A 212 -7.31 -13.32 -9.12
CA LEU A 212 -6.34 -12.31 -9.53
C LEU A 212 -6.11 -11.33 -8.38
N ALA A 213 -4.88 -11.28 -7.87
CA ALA A 213 -4.46 -10.35 -6.83
C ALA A 213 -3.22 -9.56 -7.25
N ARG A 214 -2.82 -8.59 -6.42
CA ARG A 214 -1.56 -7.86 -6.61
C ARG A 214 -0.44 -8.55 -5.85
N GLN A 215 0.75 -8.60 -6.46
CA GLN A 215 1.99 -8.96 -5.79
C GLN A 215 2.41 -7.87 -4.78
N SER A 216 1.65 -7.68 -3.70
CA SER A 216 1.83 -6.58 -2.75
C SER A 216 2.90 -6.81 -1.68
N GLY A 217 3.30 -8.06 -1.42
CA GLY A 217 4.18 -8.45 -0.31
C GLY A 217 3.55 -8.35 1.08
N GLY A 218 2.41 -7.68 1.21
CA GLY A 218 1.72 -7.43 2.47
C GLY A 218 0.72 -8.52 2.88
N SER A 219 -0.08 -8.20 3.89
CA SER A 219 -1.11 -9.10 4.44
C SER A 219 -2.10 -9.59 3.39
N THR A 220 -2.51 -8.74 2.45
CA THR A 220 -3.46 -9.11 1.38
C THR A 220 -2.89 -10.17 0.43
N GLU A 221 -1.62 -10.11 0.06
CA GLU A 221 -1.02 -11.16 -0.78
C GLU A 221 -0.88 -12.47 0.02
N ARG A 222 -0.41 -12.40 1.27
CA ARG A 222 -0.33 -13.58 2.16
C ARG A 222 -1.67 -14.28 2.31
N LEU A 223 -2.72 -13.48 2.53
CA LEU A 223 -4.10 -13.94 2.62
C LEU A 223 -4.51 -14.72 1.36
N TRP A 224 -4.36 -14.13 0.16
CA TRP A 224 -4.79 -14.81 -1.07
C TRP A 224 -3.94 -16.05 -1.38
N ARG A 225 -2.64 -16.03 -1.09
CA ARG A 225 -1.79 -17.23 -1.19
C ARG A 225 -2.31 -18.35 -0.29
N HIS A 226 -2.62 -18.05 0.97
CA HIS A 226 -3.16 -19.03 1.89
C HIS A 226 -4.54 -19.56 1.43
N VAL A 227 -5.47 -18.66 1.09
CA VAL A 227 -6.82 -19.02 0.61
C VAL A 227 -6.75 -19.91 -0.62
N CYS A 228 -5.94 -19.54 -1.62
CA CYS A 228 -5.78 -20.30 -2.86
C CYS A 228 -5.11 -21.65 -2.62
N SER A 229 -4.04 -21.69 -1.82
CA SER A 229 -3.34 -22.93 -1.51
C SER A 229 -4.25 -23.93 -0.79
N ARG A 230 -5.09 -23.45 0.12
CA ARG A 230 -5.94 -24.30 0.96
C ARG A 230 -7.18 -24.82 0.22
N GLU A 231 -7.76 -24.02 -0.67
CA GLU A 231 -8.96 -24.40 -1.44
C GLU A 231 -8.60 -24.94 -2.86
N GLY A 232 -7.31 -25.07 -3.18
CA GLY A 232 -6.85 -25.60 -4.48
C GLY A 232 -7.13 -24.67 -5.67
N LEU A 233 -7.14 -23.36 -5.45
CA LEU A 233 -7.46 -22.36 -6.48
C LEU A 233 -6.20 -21.93 -7.24
N ARG A 234 -6.36 -21.54 -8.50
CA ARG A 234 -5.30 -20.87 -9.26
C ARG A 234 -5.13 -19.43 -8.74
N LEU A 235 -3.91 -19.09 -8.33
CA LEU A 235 -3.56 -17.71 -7.96
C LEU A 235 -2.77 -17.05 -9.10
N LEU A 236 -3.33 -15.95 -9.62
CA LEU A 236 -2.68 -15.04 -10.54
C LEU A 236 -2.24 -13.80 -9.76
N LEU A 237 -0.97 -13.43 -9.88
CA LEU A 237 -0.44 -12.22 -9.28
C LEU A 237 -0.05 -11.24 -10.38
N LEU A 238 -0.68 -10.06 -10.37
CA LEU A 238 -0.17 -8.93 -11.13
C LEU A 238 1.16 -8.50 -10.52
N ALA A 239 2.21 -8.50 -11.33
CA ALA A 239 3.57 -8.14 -10.95
C ALA A 239 3.63 -6.69 -10.46
N ARG A 240 4.58 -6.44 -9.56
CA ARG A 240 4.84 -5.09 -9.09
C ARG A 240 5.26 -4.21 -10.27
N PRO A 241 4.84 -2.94 -10.27
CA PRO A 241 5.42 -1.98 -11.18
C PRO A 241 6.92 -1.79 -10.86
N PRO A 242 7.72 -1.34 -11.84
CA PRO A 242 9.09 -0.92 -11.59
C PRO A 242 9.16 0.16 -10.50
N GLU A 243 10.18 0.08 -9.67
CA GLU A 243 10.44 1.06 -8.62
C GLU A 243 11.01 2.36 -9.22
N PRO A 244 10.73 3.53 -8.63
CA PRO A 244 11.28 4.79 -9.12
C PRO A 244 12.79 4.86 -8.90
N GLU A 245 13.50 5.47 -9.85
CA GLU A 245 14.94 5.72 -9.75
C GLU A 245 15.28 6.54 -8.49
N GLY A 246 16.44 6.28 -7.91
CA GLY A 246 16.93 6.99 -6.72
C GLY A 246 16.29 6.56 -5.39
N SER A 247 15.38 5.57 -5.39
CA SER A 247 14.84 5.01 -4.15
C SER A 247 15.72 3.89 -3.61
N GLU A 248 16.20 4.04 -2.38
CA GLU A 248 16.90 2.97 -1.65
C GLU A 248 15.85 2.01 -1.06
N LEU A 249 15.80 0.79 -1.58
CA LEU A 249 14.83 -0.23 -1.16
C LEU A 249 15.38 -1.08 -0.02
N LEU A 250 14.73 -1.02 1.14
CA LEU A 250 15.14 -1.74 2.34
C LEU A 250 13.96 -2.53 2.92
N SER A 251 14.18 -3.80 3.26
CA SER A 251 13.21 -4.54 4.07
C SER A 251 13.15 -3.94 5.49
N GLN A 252 12.12 -4.26 6.26
CA GLN A 252 11.85 -3.58 7.53
C GLN A 252 13.02 -3.61 8.53
N GLY A 253 13.73 -4.73 8.67
CA GLY A 253 14.91 -4.83 9.55
C GLY A 253 16.03 -3.88 9.13
N PRO A 254 16.61 -4.04 7.92
CA PRO A 254 17.62 -3.13 7.38
C PRO A 254 17.17 -1.66 7.34
N LEU A 255 15.88 -1.39 7.11
CA LEU A 255 15.32 -0.03 7.18
C LEU A 255 15.47 0.54 8.59
N LEU A 256 15.08 -0.21 9.62
CA LEU A 256 15.22 0.21 11.02
C LEU A 256 16.69 0.38 11.39
N GLU A 257 17.56 -0.56 11.01
CA GLU A 257 19.02 -0.44 11.24
C GLU A 257 19.60 0.82 10.60
N THR A 258 19.20 1.12 9.36
CA THR A 258 19.63 2.34 8.65
C THR A 258 19.14 3.59 9.37
N LEU A 259 17.91 3.58 9.86
CA LEU A 259 17.34 4.68 10.62
C LEU A 259 18.02 4.83 12.00
N ASP A 260 18.36 3.73 12.67
CA ASP A 260 19.08 3.74 13.94
C ASP A 260 20.47 4.38 13.76
N VAL A 261 21.20 4.02 12.69
CA VAL A 261 22.47 4.67 12.32
C VAL A 261 22.30 6.17 12.02
N LEU A 262 21.24 6.56 11.30
CA LEU A 262 20.95 7.97 11.01
C LEU A 262 20.58 8.77 12.27
N TYR A 263 19.90 8.15 13.22
CA TYR A 263 19.56 8.74 14.51
C TYR A 263 20.81 8.87 15.40
N GLY A 264 21.82 8.02 15.21
CA GLY A 264 22.96 7.88 16.10
C GLY A 264 22.70 6.94 17.29
N LEU A 265 21.76 6.01 17.13
CA LEU A 265 21.55 4.91 18.07
C LEU A 265 22.64 3.84 17.90
N PRO A 266 23.05 3.16 18.99
CA PRO A 266 24.09 2.13 18.97
C PRO A 266 23.69 0.86 18.20
#